data_AF-A0A947T947-F1
#
_entry.id   AF-A0A947T947-F1
#
_cell.length_a   1.000
_cell.length_b   1.000
_cell.length_c   1.000
_cell.angle_alpha   90.00
_cell.angle_beta   90.00
_cell.angle_gamma   90.00
#
_symmetry.space_group_name_H-M   'P 1'
#
loop_
_entity.id
_entity.type
_entity.pdbx_description
1 polymer ?
#
loop_
_entity_poly.entity_id
_entity_poly.type
_entity_poly.pdbx_seq_one_letter_code
_entity_poly.pdbx_strand_id
1 'polypeptide(L)'
;YGESQFGALLRYELGPGRRLLPQAYLRATGAIDTREADLAAGVSIRPLAALPLRTHTEVRLSRLGERTELRPSAFVTTGIDEALPLGARVRGYAQAGYVGGEFATPFADGSLVVERDAKRFARGALAVGAGVWGGAQEGVARLDAGPTASVDLRIGQGRVKLAADYRLRIAGEAEPSSGAALTLSTSF
;
A
#
# COMPACT_ATOMS: atom_id res chain seq x y z
N TYR A 1 2.48 -4.36 14.42
CA TYR A 1 2.55 -5.01 13.08
C TYR A 1 2.05 -6.44 13.22
N GLY A 2 1.28 -6.96 12.24
CA GLY A 2 0.88 -8.39 12.18
C GLY A 2 -0.59 -8.73 12.32
N GLU A 3 -1.45 -7.77 12.63
CA GLU A 3 -2.88 -8.02 12.83
C GLU A 3 -3.69 -7.86 11.54
N SER A 4 -4.89 -8.43 11.55
CA SER A 4 -5.83 -8.29 10.45
C SER A 4 -6.25 -6.82 10.31
N GLN A 5 -6.21 -6.30 9.09
CA GLN A 5 -6.48 -4.90 8.81
C GLN A 5 -7.45 -4.75 7.65
N PHE A 6 -8.10 -3.59 7.60
CA PHE A 6 -8.92 -3.16 6.48
C PHE A 6 -8.60 -1.71 6.13
N GLY A 7 -8.90 -1.33 4.88
CA GLY A 7 -8.73 0.04 4.44
C GLY A 7 -9.61 0.40 3.25
N ALA A 8 -9.91 1.68 3.14
CA ALA A 8 -10.64 2.28 2.03
C ALA A 8 -9.96 3.58 1.62
N LEU A 9 -9.92 3.86 0.31
CA LEU A 9 -9.37 5.08 -0.27
C LEU A 9 -10.32 5.62 -1.34
N LEU A 10 -10.77 6.86 -1.16
CA LEU A 10 -11.50 7.63 -2.15
C LEU A 10 -10.60 8.73 -2.68
N ARG A 11 -10.54 8.90 -4.00
CA ARG A 11 -9.78 9.96 -4.67
C ARG A 11 -10.65 10.73 -5.64
N TYR A 12 -10.43 12.03 -5.71
CA TYR A 12 -11.13 12.93 -6.62
C TYR A 12 -10.13 13.85 -7.34
N GLU A 13 -10.24 13.94 -8.67
CA GLU A 13 -9.37 14.80 -9.48
C GLU A 13 -9.88 16.25 -9.49
N LEU A 14 -9.07 17.19 -8.98
CA LEU A 14 -9.44 18.60 -8.79
C LEU A 14 -9.23 19.47 -10.04
N GLY A 15 -9.01 18.86 -11.20
CA GLY A 15 -8.74 19.56 -12.45
C GLY A 15 -8.08 18.65 -13.47
N PRO A 16 -8.89 17.85 -14.19
CA PRO A 16 -8.39 17.00 -15.27
C PRO A 16 -7.59 17.83 -16.28
N GLY A 17 -6.45 17.30 -16.75
CA GLY A 17 -5.59 17.97 -17.73
C GLY A 17 -4.65 19.06 -17.18
N ARG A 18 -4.67 19.36 -15.87
CA ARG A 18 -3.67 20.26 -15.26
C ARG A 18 -2.30 19.59 -15.20
N ARG A 19 -1.22 20.35 -15.46
CA ARG A 19 0.18 19.88 -15.40
C ARG A 19 0.53 19.13 -14.11
N LEU A 20 0.02 19.58 -12.96
CA LEU A 20 0.30 19.01 -11.64
C LEU A 20 -0.62 17.85 -11.24
N LEU A 21 -1.67 17.55 -12.03
CA LEU A 21 -2.65 16.49 -11.77
C LEU A 21 -3.13 16.44 -10.30
N PRO A 22 -3.70 17.55 -9.77
CA PRO A 22 -4.07 17.65 -8.36
C PRO A 22 -5.22 16.69 -8.02
N GLN A 23 -5.11 16.00 -6.89
CA GLN A 23 -6.16 15.12 -6.37
C GLN A 23 -6.42 15.43 -4.89
N ALA A 24 -7.68 15.45 -4.50
CA ALA A 24 -8.10 15.32 -3.11
C ALA A 24 -8.35 13.85 -2.81
N TYR A 25 -8.13 13.43 -1.57
CA TYR A 25 -8.43 12.08 -1.15
C TYR A 25 -8.85 11.97 0.31
N LEU A 26 -9.60 10.91 0.58
CA LEU A 26 -9.97 10.47 1.92
C LEU A 26 -9.56 9.00 2.06
N ARG A 27 -8.84 8.66 3.13
CA ARG A 27 -8.49 7.28 3.46
C ARG A 27 -8.92 6.92 4.87
N ALA A 28 -9.40 5.71 5.04
CA ALA A 28 -9.67 5.11 6.34
C ALA A 28 -8.92 3.79 6.42
N THR A 29 -8.24 3.54 7.54
CA THR A 29 -7.58 2.27 7.83
C THR A 29 -7.89 1.86 9.26
N GLY A 30 -8.01 0.57 9.53
CA GLY A 30 -8.25 0.07 10.87
C GLY A 30 -7.72 -1.35 11.04
N ALA A 31 -7.37 -1.66 12.28
CA ALA A 31 -7.13 -3.03 12.71
C ALA A 31 -8.48 -3.66 13.12
N ILE A 32 -8.62 -4.96 12.89
CA ILE A 32 -9.83 -5.71 13.22
C ILE A 32 -9.83 -6.11 14.70
N ASP A 33 -8.66 -6.52 15.20
CA ASP A 33 -8.51 -7.11 16.54
C ASP A 33 -8.15 -6.06 17.61
N THR A 34 -7.74 -4.86 17.20
CA THR A 34 -7.43 -3.74 18.10
C THR A 34 -8.31 -2.53 17.82
N ARG A 35 -8.31 -1.56 18.74
CA ARG A 35 -9.05 -0.28 18.59
C ARG A 35 -8.30 0.74 17.72
N GLU A 36 -7.24 0.32 17.03
CA GLU A 36 -6.43 1.20 16.18
C GLU A 36 -7.16 1.52 14.88
N ALA A 37 -7.33 2.81 14.60
CA ALA A 37 -7.95 3.28 13.38
C ALA A 37 -7.43 4.67 13.00
N ASP A 38 -7.24 4.89 11.71
CA ASP A 38 -6.88 6.18 11.14
C ASP A 38 -7.93 6.63 10.12
N LEU A 39 -8.35 7.88 10.21
CA LEU A 39 -9.09 8.59 9.16
C LEU A 39 -8.25 9.77 8.69
N ALA A 40 -7.89 9.83 7.42
CA ALA A 40 -7.08 10.92 6.89
C ALA A 40 -7.70 11.58 5.67
N ALA A 41 -7.59 12.91 5.62
CA ALA A 41 -7.98 13.73 4.48
C ALA A 41 -6.76 14.48 3.97
N GLY A 42 -6.55 14.46 2.66
CA GLY A 42 -5.34 15.02 2.06
C GLY A 42 -5.50 15.47 0.62
N VAL A 43 -4.44 16.11 0.15
CA VAL A 43 -4.26 16.50 -1.24
C VAL A 43 -2.93 16.00 -1.74
N SER A 44 -2.85 15.82 -3.06
CA SER A 44 -1.64 15.33 -3.70
C SER A 44 -1.47 15.91 -5.09
N ILE A 45 -0.21 15.97 -5.54
CA ILE A 45 0.18 16.50 -6.84
C ILE A 45 1.32 15.68 -7.45
N ARG A 46 1.46 15.72 -8.77
CA ARG A 46 2.63 15.22 -9.51
C ARG A 46 3.46 16.41 -9.99
N PRO A 47 4.46 16.87 -9.21
CA PRO A 47 5.19 18.09 -9.52
C PRO A 47 6.07 17.94 -10.77
N LEU A 48 6.58 16.73 -11.02
CA LEU A 48 7.50 16.42 -12.11
C LEU A 48 6.87 15.39 -13.04
N ALA A 49 6.43 15.82 -14.23
CA ALA A 49 5.76 14.95 -15.19
C ALA A 49 6.63 13.78 -15.69
N ALA A 50 7.96 13.97 -15.72
CA ALA A 50 8.93 12.97 -16.16
C ALA A 50 9.19 11.87 -15.12
N LEU A 51 8.79 12.07 -13.85
CA LEU A 51 9.01 11.10 -12.78
C LEU A 51 7.69 10.48 -12.33
N PRO A 52 7.66 9.18 -11.98
CA PRO A 52 6.48 8.52 -11.42
C PRO A 52 6.21 8.91 -9.95
N LEU A 53 6.55 10.15 -9.56
CA LEU A 53 6.45 10.63 -8.18
C LEU A 53 5.18 11.44 -7.96
N ARG A 54 4.56 11.23 -6.80
CA ARG A 54 3.42 12.00 -6.31
C ARG A 54 3.70 12.48 -4.88
N THR A 55 3.57 13.76 -4.64
CA THR A 55 3.72 14.37 -3.32
C THR A 55 2.36 14.52 -2.67
N HIS A 56 2.27 14.26 -1.37
CA HIS A 56 1.04 14.25 -0.58
C HIS A 56 1.22 15.08 0.68
N THR A 57 0.12 15.71 1.09
CA THR A 57 -0.02 16.35 2.39
C THR A 57 -1.40 16.00 2.93
N GLU A 58 -1.47 15.49 4.15
CA GLU A 58 -2.74 15.09 4.79
C GLU A 58 -2.75 15.38 6.28
N VAL A 59 -3.94 15.47 6.84
CA VAL A 59 -4.18 15.43 8.28
C VAL A 59 -4.86 14.11 8.59
N ARG A 60 -4.31 13.38 9.56
CA ARG A 60 -4.80 12.08 10.05
C ARG A 60 -5.45 12.29 11.41
N LEU A 61 -6.60 11.69 11.63
CA LEU A 61 -7.20 11.47 12.95
C LEU A 61 -6.91 10.03 13.32
N SER A 62 -5.96 9.84 14.24
CA SER A 62 -5.47 8.53 14.68
C SER A 62 -6.05 8.17 16.03
N ARG A 63 -6.63 6.98 16.14
CA ARG A 63 -7.04 6.38 17.42
C ARG A 63 -5.97 5.39 17.87
N LEU A 64 -5.37 5.66 19.02
CA LEU A 64 -4.31 4.87 19.64
C LEU A 64 -4.79 4.44 21.03
N GLY A 65 -5.35 3.23 21.13
CA GLY A 65 -6.05 2.78 22.33
C GLY A 65 -7.25 3.69 22.65
N GLU A 66 -7.26 4.30 23.84
CA GLU A 66 -8.32 5.22 24.28
C GLU A 66 -8.08 6.68 23.84
N ARG A 67 -6.92 6.99 23.26
CA ARG A 67 -6.58 8.35 22.83
C ARG A 67 -6.91 8.55 21.36
N THR A 68 -7.30 9.77 21.02
CA THR A 68 -7.45 10.21 19.64
C THR A 68 -6.59 11.45 19.42
N GLU A 69 -5.81 11.45 18.34
CA GLU A 69 -4.83 12.49 18.05
C GLU A 69 -4.96 12.95 16.59
N LEU A 70 -4.78 14.25 16.37
CA LEU A 70 -4.63 14.83 15.04
C LEU A 70 -3.15 14.88 14.65
N ARG A 71 -2.80 14.20 13.56
CA ARG A 71 -1.42 14.02 13.11
C ARG A 71 -1.29 14.49 11.65
N PRO A 72 -0.65 15.65 11.39
CA PRO A 72 -0.34 16.06 10.03
C PRO A 72 0.75 15.14 9.44
N SER A 73 0.77 14.97 8.13
CA SER A 73 1.87 14.28 7.47
C SER A 73 2.11 14.79 6.06
N ALA A 74 3.35 14.67 5.61
CA ALA A 74 3.77 14.97 4.25
C ALA A 74 4.68 13.84 3.76
N PHE A 75 4.43 13.35 2.56
CA PHE A 75 5.15 12.20 2.01
C PHE A 75 5.13 12.19 0.49
N VAL A 76 6.01 11.37 -0.09
CA VAL A 76 6.10 11.12 -1.53
C VAL A 76 5.83 9.66 -1.77
N THR A 77 5.10 9.34 -2.84
CA THR A 77 4.88 7.97 -3.31
C THR A 77 5.34 7.80 -4.75
N THR A 78 5.74 6.59 -5.09
CA THR A 78 5.98 6.11 -6.45
C THR A 78 5.39 4.72 -6.61
N GLY A 79 5.16 4.31 -7.85
CA GLY A 79 4.69 2.96 -8.16
C GLY A 79 5.10 2.52 -9.54
N ILE A 80 5.19 1.20 -9.71
CA ILE A 80 5.46 0.52 -10.97
C ILE A 80 4.42 -0.57 -11.19
N ASP A 81 3.96 -0.71 -12.43
CA ASP A 81 3.11 -1.81 -12.87
C ASP A 81 3.39 -2.11 -14.34
N GLU A 82 4.35 -2.98 -14.60
CA GLU A 82 4.91 -3.19 -15.95
C GLU A 82 5.00 -4.66 -16.32
N ALA A 83 4.80 -4.94 -17.60
CA ALA A 83 5.08 -6.26 -18.16
C ALA A 83 6.59 -6.47 -18.31
N LEU A 84 7.07 -7.65 -17.95
CA LEU A 84 8.45 -8.08 -18.09
C LEU A 84 8.57 -9.15 -19.18
N PRO A 85 9.79 -9.45 -19.67
CA PRO A 85 10.04 -10.60 -20.52
C PRO A 85 9.52 -11.92 -19.92
N LEU A 86 9.37 -12.94 -20.77
CA LEU A 86 8.91 -14.28 -20.38
C LEU A 86 7.49 -14.31 -19.79
N GLY A 87 6.68 -13.28 -20.06
CA GLY A 87 5.29 -13.20 -19.60
C GLY A 87 5.16 -12.91 -18.10
N ALA A 88 6.23 -12.43 -17.45
CA ALA A 88 6.18 -11.94 -16.09
C ALA A 88 5.62 -10.50 -16.04
N ARG A 89 5.25 -10.05 -14.84
CA ARG A 89 4.80 -8.69 -14.54
C ARG A 89 5.38 -8.27 -13.21
N VAL A 90 5.87 -7.04 -13.14
CA VAL A 90 6.34 -6.42 -11.89
C VAL A 90 5.32 -5.40 -11.41
N ARG A 91 5.01 -5.44 -10.12
CA ARG A 91 4.14 -4.48 -9.43
C ARG A 91 4.84 -4.04 -8.16
N GLY A 92 4.84 -2.75 -7.89
CA GLY A 92 5.43 -2.27 -6.66
C GLY A 92 5.06 -0.84 -6.34
N TYR A 93 5.28 -0.47 -5.10
CA TYR A 93 5.18 0.89 -4.64
C TYR A 93 6.27 1.16 -3.61
N ALA A 94 6.60 2.43 -3.46
CA ALA A 94 7.40 2.91 -2.35
C ALA A 94 6.86 4.25 -1.89
N GLN A 95 6.97 4.51 -0.60
CA GLN A 95 6.66 5.79 -0.01
C GLN A 95 7.66 6.15 1.09
N ALA A 96 7.85 7.45 1.27
CA ALA A 96 8.65 7.98 2.35
C ALA A 96 8.15 9.37 2.73
N GLY A 97 8.23 9.70 4.01
CA GLY A 97 7.80 11.00 4.49
C GLY A 97 7.94 11.16 5.98
N TYR A 98 7.14 12.07 6.51
CA TYR A 98 7.15 12.44 7.91
C TYR A 98 5.71 12.57 8.43
N VAL A 99 5.46 12.02 9.61
CA VAL A 99 4.21 12.20 10.34
C VAL A 99 4.51 13.01 11.60
N GLY A 100 3.69 14.03 11.87
CA GLY A 100 3.74 14.84 13.08
C GLY A 100 2.89 14.28 14.21
N GLY A 101 2.85 15.01 15.33
CA GLY A 101 2.14 14.64 16.56
C GLY A 101 3.08 14.43 17.75
N GLU A 102 2.56 13.85 18.82
CA GLU A 102 3.27 13.49 20.06
C GLU A 102 4.44 12.52 19.79
N PHE A 103 4.32 11.70 18.73
CA PHE A 103 5.34 10.77 18.24
C PHE A 103 5.68 11.07 16.78
N ALA A 104 6.22 12.26 16.56
CA ALA A 104 6.59 12.72 15.23
C ALA A 104 7.82 11.99 14.72
N THR A 105 7.72 11.35 13.56
CA THR A 105 8.73 10.41 13.07
C THR A 105 8.80 10.42 11.54
N PRO A 106 10.00 10.28 10.96
CA PRO A 106 10.11 9.87 9.57
C PRO A 106 9.59 8.44 9.40
N PHE A 107 9.11 8.13 8.20
CA PHE A 107 8.75 6.77 7.83
C PHE A 107 9.10 6.50 6.37
N ALA A 108 9.31 5.22 6.06
CA ALA A 108 9.41 4.73 4.70
C ALA A 108 8.86 3.30 4.62
N ASP A 109 8.16 2.96 3.55
CA ASP A 109 7.71 1.60 3.28
C ASP A 109 7.53 1.35 1.80
N GLY A 110 7.41 0.08 1.43
CA GLY A 110 7.19 -0.30 0.06
C GLY A 110 7.09 -1.80 -0.14
N SER A 111 6.73 -2.16 -1.35
CA SER A 111 6.77 -3.54 -1.82
C SER A 111 7.11 -3.62 -3.29
N LEU A 112 7.68 -4.76 -3.67
CA LEU A 112 7.92 -5.12 -5.05
C LEU A 112 7.60 -6.59 -5.23
N VAL A 113 6.75 -6.89 -6.21
CA VAL A 113 6.24 -8.23 -6.49
C VAL A 113 6.44 -8.52 -7.96
N VAL A 114 7.03 -9.66 -8.27
CA VAL A 114 7.18 -10.17 -9.63
C VAL A 114 6.39 -11.46 -9.74
N GLU A 115 5.43 -11.51 -10.65
CA GLU A 115 4.54 -12.64 -10.86
C GLU A 115 4.45 -13.02 -12.32
N ARG A 116 4.10 -14.27 -12.60
CA ARG A 116 3.75 -14.78 -13.93
C ARG A 116 2.43 -15.52 -13.85
N ASP A 117 1.62 -15.42 -14.89
CA ASP A 117 0.39 -16.21 -14.97
C ASP A 117 0.70 -17.70 -14.99
N ALA A 118 0.20 -18.42 -13.99
CA ALA A 118 0.20 -19.87 -13.94
C ALA A 118 -0.95 -20.45 -14.75
N LYS A 119 -2.13 -19.80 -14.70
CA LYS A 119 -3.33 -20.26 -15.41
C LYS A 119 -4.27 -19.10 -15.71
N ARG A 120 -4.71 -18.99 -16.96
CA ARG A 120 -5.78 -18.06 -17.36
C ARG A 120 -7.11 -18.80 -17.48
N PHE A 121 -8.20 -18.13 -17.17
CA PHE A 121 -9.56 -18.67 -17.28
C PHE A 121 -10.53 -17.56 -17.68
N ALA A 122 -11.77 -17.92 -18.04
CA ALA A 122 -12.72 -17.00 -18.67
C ALA A 122 -12.95 -15.68 -17.92
N ARG A 123 -12.88 -15.71 -16.57
CA ARG A 123 -13.15 -14.56 -15.71
C ARG A 123 -11.91 -14.00 -15.00
N GLY A 124 -10.71 -14.48 -15.31
CA GLY A 124 -9.52 -14.10 -14.53
C GLY A 124 -8.23 -14.83 -14.86
N ALA A 125 -7.25 -14.63 -14.00
CA ALA A 125 -5.96 -15.32 -14.05
C ALA A 125 -5.46 -15.63 -12.64
N LEU A 126 -4.85 -16.81 -12.50
CA LEU A 126 -4.01 -17.20 -11.38
C LEU A 126 -2.56 -16.88 -11.75
N ALA A 127 -1.89 -16.12 -10.89
CA ALA A 127 -0.48 -15.77 -11.01
C ALA A 127 0.28 -16.26 -9.78
N VAL A 128 1.55 -16.62 -9.99
CA VAL A 128 2.48 -17.02 -8.92
C VAL A 128 3.80 -16.29 -9.10
N GLY A 129 4.52 -16.09 -8.01
CA GLY A 129 5.77 -15.35 -8.05
C GLY A 129 6.41 -15.18 -6.69
N ALA A 130 7.18 -14.11 -6.56
CA ALA A 130 7.82 -13.73 -5.31
C ALA A 130 7.78 -12.22 -5.11
N GLY A 131 7.88 -11.79 -3.86
CA GLY A 131 7.92 -10.38 -3.50
C GLY A 131 8.89 -10.08 -2.38
N VAL A 132 9.12 -8.78 -2.23
CA VAL A 132 9.79 -8.16 -1.09
C VAL A 132 8.89 -7.07 -0.53
N TRP A 133 8.86 -6.95 0.79
CA TRP A 133 8.06 -5.97 1.52
C TRP A 133 8.92 -5.38 2.63
N GLY A 134 8.88 -4.07 2.81
CA GLY A 134 9.66 -3.44 3.85
C GLY A 134 8.99 -2.20 4.40
N GLY A 135 9.30 -1.89 5.65
CA GLY A 135 8.83 -0.70 6.34
C GLY A 135 9.81 -0.30 7.42
N ALA A 136 9.96 0.99 7.64
CA ALA A 136 10.78 1.59 8.66
C ALA A 136 10.10 2.83 9.22
N GLN A 137 10.07 2.93 10.54
CA GLN A 137 9.70 4.10 11.33
C GLN A 137 10.69 4.17 12.51
N GLU A 138 10.73 5.27 13.24
CA GLU A 138 11.57 5.40 14.42
C GLU A 138 11.39 4.22 15.38
N GLY A 139 12.50 3.54 15.69
CA GLY A 139 12.55 2.37 16.58
C GLY A 139 12.06 1.04 15.98
N VAL A 140 11.46 1.02 14.79
CA VAL A 140 10.89 -0.19 14.19
C VAL A 140 11.18 -0.27 12.70
N ALA A 141 11.91 -1.31 12.28
CA ALA A 141 12.12 -1.60 10.87
C ALA A 141 11.98 -3.10 10.60
N ARG A 142 11.57 -3.42 9.37
CA ARG A 142 11.39 -4.79 8.91
C ARG A 142 11.54 -4.90 7.40
N LEU A 143 12.14 -6.01 6.97
CA LEU A 143 12.20 -6.43 5.58
C LEU A 143 11.82 -7.91 5.49
N ASP A 144 10.88 -8.22 4.61
CA ASP A 144 10.42 -9.56 4.30
C ASP A 144 10.65 -9.88 2.82
N ALA A 145 10.83 -11.16 2.53
CA ALA A 145 10.81 -11.71 1.18
C ALA A 145 10.05 -13.04 1.17
N GLY A 146 9.51 -13.45 0.02
CA GLY A 146 8.90 -14.77 -0.08
C GLY A 146 7.94 -14.95 -1.25
N PRO A 147 7.32 -16.14 -1.35
CA PRO A 147 6.43 -16.46 -2.45
C PRO A 147 5.09 -15.70 -2.33
N THR A 148 4.49 -15.43 -3.49
CA THR A 148 3.12 -14.92 -3.64
C THR A 148 2.34 -15.78 -4.62
N ALA A 149 1.05 -15.95 -4.34
CA ALA A 149 0.07 -16.39 -5.32
C ALA A 149 -1.10 -15.40 -5.34
N SER A 150 -1.55 -15.00 -6.52
CA SER A 150 -2.69 -14.10 -6.65
C SER A 150 -3.69 -14.54 -7.70
N VAL A 151 -4.96 -14.20 -7.45
CA VAL A 151 -6.06 -14.42 -8.37
C VAL A 151 -6.72 -13.09 -8.66
N ASP A 152 -6.71 -12.69 -9.94
CA ASP A 152 -7.38 -11.52 -10.45
C ASP A 152 -8.71 -11.94 -11.10
N LEU A 153 -9.83 -11.43 -10.60
CA LEU A 153 -11.19 -11.72 -11.05
C LEU A 153 -11.87 -10.47 -11.60
N ARG A 154 -12.57 -10.61 -12.72
CA ARG A 154 -13.50 -9.60 -13.25
C ARG A 154 -14.91 -9.90 -12.75
N ILE A 155 -15.51 -8.97 -12.02
CA ILE A 155 -16.88 -9.09 -11.48
C ILE A 155 -17.67 -7.84 -11.89
N GLY A 156 -18.57 -8.00 -12.86
CA GLY A 156 -19.27 -6.87 -13.48
C GLY A 156 -18.27 -5.90 -14.13
N GLN A 157 -18.31 -4.63 -13.74
CA GLN A 157 -17.35 -3.60 -14.16
C GLN A 157 -16.11 -3.52 -13.24
N GLY A 158 -16.14 -4.17 -12.08
CA GLY A 158 -15.08 -4.12 -11.08
C GLY A 158 -14.01 -5.20 -11.26
N ARG A 159 -12.86 -4.96 -10.63
CA ARG A 159 -11.79 -5.96 -10.49
C ARG A 159 -11.60 -6.29 -9.02
N VAL A 160 -11.61 -7.59 -8.71
CA VAL A 160 -11.28 -8.11 -7.39
C VAL A 160 -9.97 -8.87 -7.49
N LYS A 161 -9.05 -8.63 -6.57
CA LYS A 161 -7.80 -9.36 -6.47
C LYS A 161 -7.65 -9.95 -5.08
N LEU A 162 -7.42 -11.25 -5.03
CA LEU A 162 -7.02 -11.99 -3.83
C LEU A 162 -5.53 -12.34 -3.96
N ALA A 163 -4.72 -12.03 -2.96
CA ALA A 163 -3.31 -12.39 -2.91
C ALA A 163 -3.00 -13.11 -1.60
N ALA A 164 -2.24 -14.20 -1.69
CA ALA A 164 -1.71 -14.95 -0.57
C ALA A 164 -0.18 -14.89 -0.62
N ASP A 165 0.41 -14.20 0.35
CA ASP A 165 1.85 -14.07 0.50
C ASP A 165 2.33 -14.95 1.65
N TYR A 166 3.51 -15.55 1.54
CA TYR A 166 4.23 -16.06 2.70
C TYR A 166 5.47 -15.19 2.93
N ARG A 167 5.48 -14.41 4.01
CA ARG A 167 6.50 -13.40 4.29
C ARG A 167 7.52 -13.93 5.27
N LEU A 168 8.72 -14.21 4.76
CA LEU A 168 9.88 -14.58 5.55
C LEU A 168 10.65 -13.30 5.92
N ARG A 169 10.79 -13.02 7.21
CA ARG A 169 11.58 -11.87 7.69
C ARG A 169 13.05 -12.13 7.45
N ILE A 170 13.66 -11.28 6.62
CA ILE A 170 15.09 -11.35 6.27
C ILE A 170 15.92 -10.29 7.01
N ALA A 171 15.30 -9.22 7.50
CA ALA A 171 15.95 -8.23 8.37
C ALA A 171 14.94 -7.49 9.26
N GLY A 172 15.45 -6.95 10.37
CA GLY A 172 14.67 -6.21 11.37
C GLY A 172 14.01 -7.10 12.43
N GLU A 173 13.46 -6.47 13.47
CA GLU A 173 12.97 -7.15 14.67
C GLU A 173 11.46 -6.96 14.90
N ALA A 174 10.75 -6.32 13.97
CA ALA A 174 9.31 -6.11 14.13
C ALA A 174 8.54 -7.45 14.01
N GLU A 175 7.72 -7.75 15.02
CA GLU A 175 6.82 -8.90 15.00
C GLU A 175 5.70 -8.75 13.95
N PRO A 176 5.13 -9.87 13.46
CA PRO A 176 5.43 -11.28 13.75
C PRO A 176 6.65 -11.79 12.97
N SER A 177 7.40 -12.76 13.50
CA SER A 177 8.61 -13.29 12.83
C SER A 177 8.45 -13.68 11.35
N SER A 178 7.58 -14.62 10.98
CA SER A 178 7.27 -14.95 9.58
C SER A 178 5.86 -15.53 9.52
N GLY A 179 5.16 -15.32 8.42
CA GLY A 179 3.76 -15.75 8.36
C GLY A 179 3.08 -15.56 7.02
N ALA A 180 1.89 -16.16 6.92
CA ALA A 180 1.01 -15.97 5.79
C ALA A 180 0.27 -14.64 5.92
N ALA A 181 0.12 -13.93 4.79
CA ALA A 181 -0.73 -12.75 4.68
C ALA A 181 -1.72 -12.96 3.54
N LEU A 182 -3.00 -12.70 3.81
CA LEU A 182 -4.06 -12.75 2.81
C LEU A 182 -4.57 -11.33 2.57
N THR A 183 -4.49 -10.86 1.33
CA THR A 183 -4.96 -9.52 0.93
C THR A 183 -6.10 -9.65 -0.06
N LEU A 184 -7.25 -9.07 0.28
CA LEU A 184 -8.37 -8.87 -0.64
C LEU A 184 -8.44 -7.40 -1.02
N SER A 185 -8.47 -7.10 -2.32
CA SER A 185 -8.57 -5.74 -2.83
C SER A 185 -9.57 -5.63 -3.97
N THR A 186 -10.23 -4.48 -4.06
CA THR A 186 -11.18 -4.16 -5.13
C THR A 186 -11.00 -2.70 -5.55
N SER A 187 -11.24 -2.43 -6.83
CA SER A 187 -11.27 -1.08 -7.39
C SER A 187 -12.46 -0.93 -8.33
N PHE A 188 -13.07 0.26 -8.34
CA PHE A 188 -14.24 0.62 -9.14
C PHE A 188 -13.94 1.84 -10.00
#